data_AF-A0A0L0F9S0-F1
#
_entry.id   AF-A0A0L0F9S0-F1
#
_cell.length_a   1.000
_cell.length_b   1.000
_cell.length_c   1.000
_cell.angle_alpha   90.00
_cell.angle_beta   90.00
_cell.angle_gamma   90.00
#
_symmetry.space_group_name_H-M   'P 1'
#
loop_
_entity.id
_entity.type
_entity.pdbx_description
1 polymer ?
#
loop_
_entity_poly.entity_id
_entity_poly.type
_entity_poly.pdbx_seq_one_letter_code
_entity_poly.pdbx_strand_id
1 'polypeptide(L)'
;MLLGFGGSQQFDYVLICHIPIVICLIFLLGFIFKYWHEPEVRSRNHDFTLHFLGMGLLQEVVLILTAALTLQIMPLKAVDMSTGAMNPDWSTAAFWAYLWLTFCLNQLLVPNLARMRYIKALFCEQNEAVSYWILPLGYLLLWFCTTFVSLVYCQFNGSHTCNLWETYSGLIVFLALHNIHYYYCAWKSRHARHLFIDYISNIRLYTIFVLFFWVLIVITLSGENQVSLWYLYFYQPWFMLVIFSLENFAFLVARVLGRKWGGENALGGIDMVGEHYRESESRNKGVEELLGVEHTRKIIQQVARQQLCEENVDFLIAVYACNQTKPASISMVHSIASQFLESSSPKEINITGSCRDRTLKAIQSEDPMHYKDTEPLFRAAVAQVMKNVSTNCLPDVYKSKEYKKWALLEKKNMLECY
;
A
#
# COMPACT_ATOMS: atom_id res chain seq x y z
N MET A 1 -37.22 11.04 -17.25
CA MET A 1 -37.38 12.22 -18.14
C MET A 1 -37.76 13.42 -17.26
N LEU A 2 -36.77 14.19 -16.81
CA LEU A 2 -36.92 15.43 -16.01
C LEU A 2 -36.38 16.59 -16.86
N LEU A 3 -37.19 17.07 -17.81
CA LEU A 3 -36.87 18.23 -18.66
C LEU A 3 -37.41 19.56 -18.08
N GLY A 4 -37.82 19.58 -16.81
CA GLY A 4 -38.59 20.70 -16.26
C GLY A 4 -37.81 21.81 -15.54
N PHE A 5 -36.71 21.49 -14.85
CA PHE A 5 -35.99 22.50 -14.04
C PHE A 5 -34.50 22.17 -13.92
N GLY A 6 -33.64 23.08 -14.41
CA GLY A 6 -32.32 23.34 -13.83
C GLY A 6 -31.20 22.31 -14.01
N GLY A 7 -31.10 21.60 -15.14
CA GLY A 7 -29.96 20.70 -15.39
C GLY A 7 -28.58 21.37 -15.22
N SER A 8 -28.48 22.67 -15.57
CA SER A 8 -27.30 23.49 -15.29
C SER A 8 -27.05 23.70 -13.79
N GLN A 9 -28.08 24.08 -13.02
CA GLN A 9 -27.97 24.28 -11.57
C GLN A 9 -27.57 22.98 -10.85
N GLN A 10 -28.14 21.84 -11.25
CA GLN A 10 -27.76 20.54 -10.70
C GLN A 10 -26.30 20.20 -11.01
N PHE A 11 -25.84 20.51 -12.23
CA PHE A 11 -24.44 20.33 -12.59
C PHE A 11 -23.52 21.24 -11.79
N ASP A 12 -23.91 22.49 -11.54
CA ASP A 12 -23.16 23.41 -10.69
C ASP A 12 -22.95 22.84 -9.27
N TYR A 13 -23.98 22.23 -8.67
CA TYR A 13 -23.83 21.54 -7.38
C TYR A 13 -22.87 20.36 -7.43
N VAL A 14 -22.90 19.56 -8.51
CA VAL A 14 -21.91 18.48 -8.73
C VAL A 14 -20.50 19.08 -8.80
N LEU A 15 -20.29 20.15 -9.59
CA LEU A 15 -18.97 20.77 -9.69
C LEU A 15 -18.48 21.32 -8.34
N ILE A 16 -19.35 21.98 -7.57
CA ILE A 16 -19.03 22.53 -6.25
C ILE A 16 -18.59 21.42 -5.28
N CYS A 17 -19.23 20.26 -5.31
CA CYS A 17 -18.88 19.15 -4.42
C CYS A 17 -17.62 18.40 -4.86
N HIS A 18 -17.44 18.19 -6.17
CA HIS A 18 -16.45 17.24 -6.69
C HIS A 18 -15.13 17.89 -7.12
N ILE A 19 -15.14 19.11 -7.70
CA ILE A 19 -13.89 19.79 -8.10
C ILE A 19 -12.93 19.98 -6.91
N PRO A 20 -13.37 20.45 -5.72
CA PRO A 20 -12.47 20.59 -4.59
C PRO A 20 -11.85 19.26 -4.17
N ILE A 21 -12.58 18.15 -4.30
CA ILE A 21 -12.07 16.82 -3.97
C ILE A 21 -11.02 16.36 -4.97
N VAL A 22 -11.22 16.59 -6.27
CA VAL A 22 -10.20 16.34 -7.30
C VAL A 22 -8.90 17.09 -6.97
N ILE A 23 -9.02 18.38 -6.63
CA ILE A 23 -7.88 19.22 -6.24
C ILE A 23 -7.19 18.65 -4.99
N CYS A 24 -7.96 18.31 -3.94
CA CYS A 24 -7.44 17.70 -2.72
C CYS A 24 -6.71 16.37 -2.97
N LEU A 25 -7.26 15.51 -3.84
CA LEU A 25 -6.63 14.24 -4.21
C LEU A 25 -5.31 14.44 -4.97
N ILE A 26 -5.24 15.43 -5.87
CA ILE A 26 -4.00 15.79 -6.57
C ILE A 26 -2.96 16.29 -5.57
N PHE A 27 -3.34 17.17 -4.63
CA PHE A 27 -2.44 17.61 -3.57
C PHE A 27 -1.98 16.46 -2.67
N LEU A 28 -2.88 15.54 -2.33
CA LEU A 28 -2.56 14.37 -1.53
C LEU A 28 -1.60 13.43 -2.28
N LEU A 29 -1.80 13.19 -3.57
CA LEU A 29 -0.84 12.46 -4.42
C LEU A 29 0.52 13.14 -4.42
N GLY A 30 0.57 14.45 -4.66
CA GLY A 30 1.80 15.23 -4.63
C GLY A 30 2.51 15.17 -3.27
N PHE A 31 1.74 15.20 -2.18
CA PHE A 31 2.23 15.00 -0.82
C PHE A 31 2.85 13.60 -0.64
N ILE A 32 2.16 12.54 -1.06
CA ILE A 32 2.65 11.16 -0.94
C ILE A 32 3.93 10.96 -1.75
N PHE A 33 4.00 11.49 -2.98
CA PHE A 33 5.22 11.41 -3.78
C PHE A 33 6.38 12.20 -3.17
N LYS A 34 6.12 13.42 -2.65
CA LYS A 34 7.15 14.24 -2.02
C LYS A 34 7.70 13.60 -0.74
N TYR A 35 6.85 12.95 0.05
CA TYR A 35 7.18 12.37 1.34
C TYR A 35 7.20 10.83 1.31
N TRP A 36 7.51 10.26 0.13
CA TRP A 36 7.43 8.83 -0.15
C TRP A 36 8.18 7.94 0.86
N HIS A 37 9.30 8.44 1.37
CA HIS A 37 10.19 7.73 2.28
C HIS A 37 9.90 7.96 3.76
N GLU A 38 8.95 8.84 4.11
CA GLU A 38 8.59 9.06 5.51
C GLU A 38 7.98 7.78 6.10
N PRO A 39 8.33 7.40 7.34
CA PRO A 39 7.92 6.12 7.93
C PRO A 39 6.40 6.01 8.06
N GLU A 40 5.71 7.13 8.31
CA GLU A 40 4.25 7.17 8.36
C GLU A 40 3.60 6.90 7.00
N VAL A 41 4.25 7.29 5.90
CA VAL A 41 3.78 7.01 4.53
C VAL A 41 4.05 5.55 4.17
N ARG A 42 5.26 5.08 4.44
CA ARG A 42 5.68 3.69 4.15
C ARG A 42 4.86 2.66 4.94
N SER A 43 4.47 2.98 6.18
CA SER A 43 3.66 2.07 7.01
C SER A 43 2.27 1.76 6.43
N ARG A 44 1.78 2.60 5.52
CA ARG A 44 0.46 2.41 4.88
C ARG A 44 0.48 1.50 3.66
N ASN A 45 1.64 1.00 3.25
CA ASN A 45 1.87 0.29 1.99
C ASN A 45 1.61 1.20 0.76
N HIS A 46 2.62 1.35 -0.09
CA HIS A 46 2.55 2.22 -1.26
C HIS A 46 1.52 1.74 -2.29
N ASP A 47 1.37 0.42 -2.48
CA ASP A 47 0.38 -0.13 -3.40
C ASP A 47 -1.04 0.21 -2.96
N PHE A 48 -1.33 0.12 -1.66
CA PHE A 48 -2.61 0.53 -1.08
C PHE A 48 -2.90 2.01 -1.37
N THR A 49 -1.92 2.86 -1.13
CA THR A 49 -2.06 4.31 -1.27
C THR A 49 -2.27 4.70 -2.73
N LEU A 50 -1.47 4.16 -3.65
CA LEU A 50 -1.59 4.41 -5.08
C LEU A 50 -2.92 3.90 -5.63
N HIS A 51 -3.34 2.69 -5.24
CA HIS A 51 -4.61 2.13 -5.69
C HIS A 51 -5.80 2.98 -5.19
N PHE A 52 -5.82 3.35 -3.91
CA PHE A 52 -6.90 4.17 -3.35
C PHE A 52 -6.98 5.56 -4.00
N LEU A 53 -5.85 6.28 -4.09
CA LEU A 53 -5.83 7.63 -4.66
C LEU A 53 -6.06 7.62 -6.17
N GLY A 54 -5.52 6.63 -6.88
CA GLY A 54 -5.73 6.47 -8.32
C GLY A 54 -7.19 6.19 -8.66
N MET A 55 -7.83 5.25 -7.95
CA MET A 55 -9.25 4.95 -8.16
C MET A 55 -10.16 6.07 -7.67
N GLY A 56 -9.79 6.77 -6.58
CA GLY A 56 -10.52 7.94 -6.11
C GLY A 56 -10.51 9.07 -7.13
N LEU A 57 -9.34 9.38 -7.71
CA LEU A 57 -9.23 10.42 -8.74
C LEU A 57 -9.99 10.04 -10.01
N LEU A 58 -9.85 8.78 -10.45
CA LEU A 58 -10.56 8.28 -11.62
C LEU A 58 -12.08 8.32 -11.41
N GLN A 59 -12.56 7.93 -10.22
CA GLN A 59 -13.98 8.00 -9.86
C GLN A 59 -14.53 9.42 -10.02
N GLU A 60 -13.85 10.42 -9.45
CA GLU A 60 -14.33 11.81 -9.49
C GLU A 60 -14.38 12.36 -10.92
N VAL A 61 -13.36 12.05 -11.74
CA VAL A 61 -13.34 12.46 -13.16
C VAL A 61 -14.49 11.79 -13.93
N VAL A 62 -14.64 10.47 -13.80
CA VAL A 62 -15.71 9.72 -14.46
C VAL A 62 -17.08 10.20 -14.00
N LEU A 63 -17.25 10.53 -12.73
CA LEU A 63 -18.49 11.06 -12.18
C LEU A 63 -18.85 12.41 -12.78
N ILE A 64 -17.92 13.36 -12.82
CA ILE A 64 -18.16 14.69 -13.43
C ILE A 64 -18.53 14.54 -14.91
N LEU A 65 -17.84 13.67 -15.66
CA LEU A 65 -18.15 13.40 -17.06
C LEU A 65 -19.53 12.75 -17.23
N THR A 66 -19.88 11.80 -16.36
CA THR A 66 -21.19 11.14 -16.35
C THR A 66 -22.30 12.14 -16.01
N ALA A 67 -22.07 13.04 -15.04
CA ALA A 67 -22.99 14.12 -14.70
C ALA A 67 -23.19 15.07 -15.90
N ALA A 68 -22.11 15.50 -16.54
CA ALA A 68 -22.16 16.40 -17.70
C ALA A 68 -22.94 15.78 -18.88
N LEU A 69 -22.78 14.47 -19.09
CA LEU A 69 -23.50 13.72 -20.12
C LEU A 69 -24.99 13.54 -19.79
N THR A 70 -25.29 13.11 -18.56
CA THR A 70 -26.67 12.80 -18.13
C THR A 70 -27.52 14.05 -17.91
N LEU A 71 -26.91 15.15 -17.46
CA LEU A 71 -27.54 16.47 -17.33
C LEU A 71 -27.55 17.28 -18.63
N GLN A 72 -27.14 16.66 -19.74
CA GLN A 72 -27.14 17.26 -21.08
C GLN A 72 -26.35 18.56 -21.19
N ILE A 73 -25.26 18.70 -20.43
CA ILE A 73 -24.31 19.81 -20.56
C ILE A 73 -23.42 19.61 -21.79
N MET A 74 -23.11 18.35 -22.11
CA MET A 74 -22.36 17.99 -23.29
C MET A 74 -23.14 18.23 -24.61
N PRO A 75 -22.43 18.36 -25.76
CA PRO A 75 -23.06 18.50 -27.07
C PRO A 75 -23.93 17.31 -27.47
N LEU A 76 -23.60 16.10 -26.97
CA LEU A 76 -24.39 14.89 -27.20
C LEU A 76 -25.70 14.96 -26.38
N LYS A 77 -26.82 15.27 -27.03
CA LYS A 77 -28.14 15.42 -26.39
C LYS A 77 -28.92 14.12 -26.38
N ALA A 78 -29.71 13.91 -25.31
CA ALA A 78 -30.53 12.71 -25.13
C ALA A 78 -31.73 12.63 -26.08
N VAL A 79 -32.29 13.79 -26.43
CA VAL A 79 -33.41 13.91 -27.35
C VAL A 79 -32.94 14.70 -28.56
N ASP A 80 -33.14 14.13 -29.74
CA ASP A 80 -32.97 14.86 -30.98
C ASP A 80 -34.15 15.82 -31.15
N MET A 81 -33.86 17.12 -31.12
CA MET A 81 -34.88 18.17 -31.19
C MET A 81 -35.61 18.20 -32.54
N SER A 82 -35.03 17.61 -33.59
CA SER A 82 -35.64 17.56 -34.92
C SER A 82 -36.65 16.43 -35.08
N THR A 83 -36.43 15.30 -34.40
CA THR A 83 -37.29 14.10 -34.51
C THR A 83 -38.10 13.81 -33.25
N GLY A 84 -37.77 14.46 -32.13
CA GLY A 84 -38.31 14.15 -30.80
C GLY A 84 -37.90 12.76 -30.27
N ALA A 85 -37.08 12.03 -31.02
CA ALA A 85 -36.66 10.67 -30.70
C ALA A 85 -35.49 10.67 -29.70
N MET A 86 -35.41 9.60 -28.93
CA MET A 86 -34.26 9.33 -28.06
C MET A 86 -33.02 9.06 -28.93
N ASN A 87 -31.93 9.77 -28.66
CA ASN A 87 -30.67 9.56 -29.35
C ASN A 87 -30.00 8.24 -28.87
N PRO A 88 -29.84 7.23 -29.74
CA PRO A 88 -29.25 5.94 -29.36
C PRO A 88 -27.77 6.06 -28.97
N ASP A 89 -27.04 7.01 -29.55
CA ASP A 89 -25.63 7.26 -29.22
C ASP A 89 -25.50 7.82 -27.81
N TRP A 90 -26.40 8.74 -27.44
CA TRP A 90 -26.44 9.26 -26.06
C TRP A 90 -26.78 8.14 -25.07
N SER A 91 -27.79 7.32 -25.35
CA SER A 91 -28.18 6.23 -24.46
C SER A 91 -27.04 5.24 -24.24
N THR A 92 -26.31 4.92 -25.31
CA THR A 92 -25.15 4.02 -25.25
C THR A 92 -24.00 4.65 -24.46
N ALA A 93 -23.69 5.92 -24.73
CA ALA A 93 -22.65 6.64 -24.00
C ALA A 93 -22.97 6.75 -22.49
N ALA A 94 -24.23 7.07 -22.16
CA ALA A 94 -24.68 7.19 -20.77
C ALA A 94 -24.58 5.85 -20.03
N PHE A 95 -24.93 4.74 -20.68
CA PHE A 95 -24.77 3.40 -20.13
C PHE A 95 -23.30 3.08 -19.82
N TRP A 96 -22.39 3.30 -20.78
CA TRP A 96 -20.97 3.01 -20.55
C TRP A 96 -20.35 3.93 -19.50
N ALA A 97 -20.70 5.21 -19.48
CA ALA A 97 -20.25 6.15 -18.44
C ALA A 97 -20.72 5.68 -17.05
N TYR A 98 -21.97 5.26 -16.94
CA TYR A 98 -22.53 4.69 -15.72
C TYR A 98 -21.82 3.39 -15.31
N LEU A 99 -21.56 2.49 -16.25
CA LEU A 99 -20.84 1.25 -16.00
C LEU A 99 -19.43 1.53 -15.45
N TRP A 100 -18.71 2.48 -16.03
CA TRP A 100 -17.41 2.96 -15.54
C TRP A 100 -17.50 3.58 -14.15
N LEU A 101 -18.56 4.33 -13.86
CA LEU A 101 -18.78 4.90 -12.53
C LEU A 101 -18.95 3.79 -11.49
N THR A 102 -19.75 2.76 -11.77
CA THR A 102 -19.91 1.60 -10.87
C THR A 102 -18.61 0.81 -10.70
N PHE A 103 -17.80 0.69 -11.77
CA PHE A 103 -16.48 0.09 -11.69
C PHE A 103 -15.60 0.85 -10.69
N CYS A 104 -15.48 2.18 -10.85
CA CYS A 104 -14.62 2.99 -10.00
C CYS A 104 -15.07 2.94 -8.52
N LEU A 105 -16.38 3.08 -8.27
CA LEU A 105 -16.95 3.00 -6.92
C LEU A 105 -16.62 1.66 -6.24
N ASN A 106 -16.82 0.55 -6.95
CA ASN A 106 -16.57 -0.78 -6.41
C ASN A 106 -15.08 -1.02 -6.16
N GLN A 107 -14.21 -0.55 -7.05
CA GLN A 107 -12.75 -0.68 -6.86
C GLN A 107 -12.23 0.23 -5.76
N LEU A 108 -12.85 1.37 -5.47
CA LEU A 108 -12.49 2.24 -4.34
C LEU A 108 -12.71 1.54 -2.98
N LEU A 109 -13.62 0.56 -2.91
CA LEU A 109 -13.82 -0.25 -1.70
C LEU A 109 -12.72 -1.30 -1.47
N VAL A 110 -12.07 -1.74 -2.53
CA VAL A 110 -11.11 -2.85 -2.47
C VAL A 110 -9.87 -2.53 -1.63
N PRO A 111 -9.26 -1.34 -1.69
CA PRO A 111 -8.15 -0.97 -0.81
C PRO A 111 -8.45 -1.20 0.68
N ASN A 112 -9.64 -0.85 1.16
CA ASN A 112 -10.03 -1.03 2.56
C ASN A 112 -10.05 -2.52 2.96
N LEU A 113 -10.59 -3.36 2.09
CA LEU A 113 -10.54 -4.82 2.27
C LEU A 113 -9.11 -5.36 2.17
N ALA A 114 -8.30 -4.86 1.23
CA ALA A 114 -6.91 -5.26 1.06
C ALA A 114 -6.09 -4.96 2.31
N ARG A 115 -6.34 -3.83 2.96
CA ARG A 115 -5.76 -3.47 4.25
C ARG A 115 -6.10 -4.49 5.33
N MET A 116 -7.37 -4.85 5.49
CA MET A 116 -7.77 -5.86 6.48
C MET A 116 -7.26 -7.27 6.16
N ARG A 117 -7.22 -7.64 4.88
CA ARG A 117 -6.62 -8.90 4.43
C ARG A 117 -5.11 -8.93 4.72
N TYR A 118 -4.41 -7.83 4.49
CA TYR A 118 -2.98 -7.70 4.77
C TYR A 118 -2.70 -7.94 6.25
N ILE A 119 -3.46 -7.28 7.14
CA ILE A 119 -3.37 -7.47 8.59
C ILE A 119 -3.62 -8.93 8.98
N LYS A 120 -4.66 -9.56 8.42
CA LYS A 120 -4.96 -10.99 8.64
C LYS A 120 -3.80 -11.88 8.17
N ALA A 121 -3.30 -11.69 6.96
CA ALA A 121 -2.29 -12.56 6.36
C ALA A 121 -0.94 -12.48 7.11
N LEU A 122 -0.57 -11.31 7.60
CA LEU A 122 0.62 -11.13 8.42
C LEU A 122 0.49 -11.77 9.80
N PHE A 123 -0.63 -11.55 10.48
CA PHE A 123 -0.76 -11.92 11.91
C PHE A 123 -1.35 -13.29 12.16
N CYS A 124 -2.33 -13.70 11.36
CA CYS A 124 -2.99 -15.00 11.54
C CYS A 124 -2.29 -16.08 10.74
N GLU A 125 -1.82 -15.75 9.53
CA GLU A 125 -1.23 -16.72 8.60
C GLU A 125 0.30 -16.70 8.64
N GLN A 126 0.90 -15.70 9.29
CA GLN A 126 2.36 -15.54 9.44
C GLN A 126 3.11 -15.53 8.09
N ASN A 127 2.45 -15.03 7.04
CA ASN A 127 3.07 -14.92 5.73
C ASN A 127 4.14 -13.84 5.74
N GLU A 128 5.34 -14.16 5.27
CA GLU A 128 6.48 -13.22 5.20
C GLU A 128 6.27 -12.12 4.16
N ALA A 129 5.54 -12.42 3.08
CA ALA A 129 5.18 -11.47 2.04
C ALA A 129 3.73 -11.71 1.59
N VAL A 130 2.97 -10.62 1.48
CA VAL A 130 1.57 -10.65 1.04
C VAL A 130 1.45 -9.80 -0.21
N SER A 131 1.19 -10.43 -1.36
CA SER A 131 0.98 -9.69 -2.60
C SER A 131 -0.33 -8.90 -2.54
N TYR A 132 -0.22 -7.57 -2.69
CA TYR A 132 -1.36 -6.66 -2.66
C TYR A 132 -2.30 -6.91 -3.84
N TRP A 133 -1.76 -6.96 -5.06
CA TRP A 133 -2.50 -6.92 -6.32
C TRP A 133 -3.33 -8.17 -6.64
N ILE A 134 -3.10 -9.30 -5.96
CA ILE A 134 -3.92 -10.51 -6.12
C ILE A 134 -5.39 -10.22 -5.73
N LEU A 135 -5.62 -9.44 -4.67
CA LEU A 135 -6.97 -9.15 -4.20
C LEU A 135 -7.73 -8.18 -5.13
N PRO A 136 -7.18 -7.02 -5.55
CA PRO A 136 -7.76 -6.20 -6.60
C PRO A 136 -8.13 -6.97 -7.88
N LEU A 137 -7.24 -7.83 -8.38
CA LEU A 137 -7.54 -8.63 -9.57
C LEU A 137 -8.70 -9.61 -9.33
N GLY A 138 -8.77 -10.23 -8.16
CA GLY A 138 -9.91 -11.08 -7.78
C GLY A 138 -11.23 -10.31 -7.71
N TYR A 139 -11.21 -9.08 -7.19
CA TYR A 139 -12.40 -8.23 -7.09
C TYR A 139 -12.78 -7.57 -8.42
N LEU A 140 -11.83 -7.36 -9.33
CA LEU A 140 -12.10 -7.01 -10.72
C LEU A 140 -12.91 -8.13 -11.41
N LEU A 141 -12.48 -9.39 -11.26
CA LEU A 141 -13.22 -10.54 -11.78
C LEU A 141 -14.60 -10.66 -11.13
N LEU A 142 -14.69 -10.46 -9.81
CA LEU A 142 -15.98 -10.48 -9.11
C LEU A 142 -16.93 -9.39 -9.64
N TRP A 143 -16.44 -8.17 -9.82
CA TRP A 143 -17.22 -7.08 -10.41
C TRP A 143 -17.73 -7.44 -11.81
N PHE A 144 -16.86 -8.03 -12.64
CA PHE A 144 -17.24 -8.48 -13.98
C PHE A 144 -18.36 -9.53 -13.93
N CYS A 145 -18.20 -10.56 -13.11
CA CYS A 145 -19.18 -11.65 -12.99
C CYS A 145 -20.50 -11.25 -12.33
N THR A 146 -20.57 -10.10 -11.65
CA THR A 146 -21.75 -9.66 -10.90
C THR A 146 -22.34 -8.39 -11.50
N THR A 147 -21.73 -7.24 -11.22
CA THR A 147 -22.24 -5.92 -11.57
C THR A 147 -22.26 -5.70 -13.07
N PHE A 148 -21.17 -6.03 -13.79
CA PHE A 148 -21.09 -5.83 -15.23
C PHE A 148 -22.13 -6.70 -15.97
N VAL A 149 -22.16 -8.01 -15.70
CA VAL A 149 -23.11 -8.92 -16.34
C VAL A 149 -24.56 -8.51 -16.07
N SER A 150 -24.91 -8.14 -14.84
CA SER A 150 -26.26 -7.70 -14.47
C SER A 150 -26.69 -6.44 -15.23
N LEU A 151 -25.83 -5.41 -15.28
CA LEU A 151 -26.14 -4.16 -15.99
C LEU A 151 -26.23 -4.35 -17.50
N VAL A 152 -25.29 -5.10 -18.09
CA VAL A 152 -25.28 -5.39 -19.53
C VAL A 152 -26.48 -6.23 -19.94
N TYR A 153 -26.84 -7.24 -19.14
CA TYR A 153 -28.04 -8.05 -19.38
C TYR A 153 -29.29 -7.17 -19.40
N CYS A 154 -29.48 -6.31 -18.41
CA CYS A 154 -30.65 -5.44 -18.35
C CYS A 154 -30.70 -4.36 -19.42
N GLN A 155 -29.54 -3.90 -19.91
CA GLN A 155 -29.49 -2.90 -20.99
C GLN A 155 -29.76 -3.49 -22.38
N PHE A 156 -29.23 -4.69 -22.66
CA PHE A 156 -29.19 -5.24 -24.02
C PHE A 156 -30.11 -6.45 -24.22
N ASN A 157 -30.71 -6.99 -23.16
CA ASN A 157 -31.72 -8.02 -23.32
C ASN A 157 -33.06 -7.41 -23.76
N GLY A 158 -33.30 -7.33 -25.08
CA GLY A 158 -34.54 -6.81 -25.66
C GLY A 158 -35.81 -7.62 -25.36
N SER A 159 -35.70 -8.78 -24.69
CA SER A 159 -36.83 -9.66 -24.36
C SER A 159 -37.37 -9.49 -22.93
N HIS A 160 -36.62 -8.85 -22.03
CA HIS A 160 -36.99 -8.68 -20.63
C HIS A 160 -36.75 -7.24 -20.19
N THR A 161 -37.75 -6.61 -19.59
CA THR A 161 -37.60 -5.28 -18.99
C THR A 161 -37.24 -5.45 -17.52
N CYS A 162 -35.98 -5.20 -17.17
CA CYS A 162 -35.53 -5.31 -15.79
C CYS A 162 -36.16 -4.23 -14.90
N ASN A 163 -36.62 -4.61 -13.72
CA ASN A 163 -36.90 -3.64 -12.66
C ASN A 163 -35.59 -3.11 -12.02
N LEU A 164 -35.69 -2.12 -11.12
CA LEU A 164 -34.50 -1.54 -10.47
C LEU A 164 -33.74 -2.57 -9.62
N TRP A 165 -34.42 -3.48 -8.94
CA TRP A 165 -33.79 -4.53 -8.14
C TRP A 165 -33.01 -5.52 -8.99
N GLU A 166 -33.55 -5.93 -10.13
CA GLU A 166 -32.88 -6.79 -11.11
C GLU A 166 -31.67 -6.10 -11.72
N THR A 167 -31.82 -4.82 -12.10
CA THR A 167 -30.75 -4.00 -12.67
C THR A 167 -29.56 -3.85 -11.71
N TYR A 168 -29.82 -3.70 -10.41
CA TYR A 168 -28.79 -3.52 -9.39
C TYR A 168 -28.44 -4.78 -8.60
N SER A 169 -29.00 -5.93 -8.97
CA SER A 169 -28.76 -7.21 -8.27
C SER A 169 -27.28 -7.57 -8.23
N GLY A 170 -26.55 -7.36 -9.33
CA GLY A 170 -25.12 -7.60 -9.39
C GLY A 170 -24.31 -6.71 -8.43
N LEU A 171 -24.70 -5.44 -8.28
CA LEU A 171 -24.07 -4.51 -7.33
C LEU A 171 -24.34 -4.93 -5.88
N ILE A 172 -25.59 -5.31 -5.57
CA ILE A 172 -26.00 -5.80 -4.26
C ILE A 172 -25.17 -7.03 -3.87
N VAL A 173 -25.03 -8.00 -4.78
CA VAL A 173 -24.23 -9.21 -4.55
C VAL A 173 -22.75 -8.87 -4.35
N PHE A 174 -22.18 -8.02 -5.19
CA PHE A 174 -20.78 -7.58 -5.05
C PHE A 174 -20.52 -6.98 -3.65
N LEU A 175 -21.37 -6.06 -3.22
CA LEU A 175 -21.24 -5.38 -1.93
C LEU A 175 -21.45 -6.33 -0.76
N ALA A 176 -22.43 -7.24 -0.84
CA ALA A 176 -22.65 -8.25 0.19
C ALA A 176 -21.41 -9.14 0.37
N LEU A 177 -20.84 -9.65 -0.73
CA LEU A 177 -19.63 -10.47 -0.69
C LEU A 177 -18.42 -9.70 -0.18
N HIS A 178 -18.25 -8.46 -0.63
CA HIS A 178 -17.20 -7.57 -0.12
C HIS A 178 -17.32 -7.36 1.39
N ASN A 179 -18.50 -7.03 1.89
CA ASN A 179 -18.76 -6.81 3.32
C ASN A 179 -18.51 -8.07 4.16
N ILE A 180 -18.99 -9.23 3.70
CA ILE A 180 -18.75 -10.51 4.39
C ILE A 180 -17.25 -10.78 4.47
N HIS A 181 -16.53 -10.60 3.37
CA HIS A 181 -15.08 -10.81 3.34
C HIS A 181 -14.35 -9.83 4.27
N TYR A 182 -14.75 -8.56 4.27
CA TYR A 182 -14.18 -7.53 5.14
C TYR A 182 -14.35 -7.91 6.60
N TYR A 183 -15.57 -8.21 7.04
CA TYR A 183 -15.84 -8.57 8.43
C TYR A 183 -15.23 -9.91 8.82
N TYR A 184 -15.09 -10.86 7.89
CA TYR A 184 -14.34 -12.08 8.13
C TYR A 184 -12.85 -11.78 8.40
N CYS A 185 -12.22 -10.94 7.58
CA CYS A 185 -10.84 -10.51 7.76
C CYS A 185 -10.64 -9.75 9.07
N ALA A 186 -11.54 -8.82 9.40
CA ALA A 186 -11.55 -8.11 10.67
C ALA A 186 -11.70 -9.10 11.84
N TRP A 187 -12.70 -9.97 11.81
CA TRP A 187 -12.94 -10.93 12.90
C TRP A 187 -11.74 -11.82 13.19
N LYS A 188 -11.08 -12.34 12.15
CA LYS A 188 -9.88 -13.18 12.28
C LYS A 188 -8.68 -12.38 12.81
N SER A 189 -8.52 -11.14 12.37
CA SER A 189 -7.39 -10.28 12.75
C SER A 189 -7.57 -9.52 14.07
N ARG A 190 -8.68 -9.69 14.80
CA ARG A 190 -9.00 -8.92 16.03
C ARG A 190 -7.90 -8.88 17.08
N HIS A 191 -7.06 -9.91 17.15
CA HIS A 191 -5.96 -9.99 18.10
C HIS A 191 -4.82 -9.03 17.76
N ALA A 192 -4.68 -8.62 16.49
CA ALA A 192 -3.68 -7.66 16.01
C ALA A 192 -4.06 -6.19 16.27
N ARG A 193 -5.21 -5.91 16.91
CA ARG A 193 -5.71 -4.55 17.17
C ARG A 193 -4.74 -3.63 17.92
N HIS A 194 -3.82 -4.20 18.69
CA HIS A 194 -2.84 -3.44 19.48
C HIS A 194 -1.60 -3.04 18.65
N LEU A 195 -1.42 -3.62 17.47
CA LEU A 195 -0.25 -3.45 16.61
C LEU A 195 -0.50 -2.46 15.48
N PHE A 196 -1.76 -2.19 15.17
CA PHE A 196 -2.20 -1.21 14.18
C PHE A 196 -3.10 -0.18 14.85
N ILE A 197 -2.64 1.07 14.89
CA ILE A 197 -3.35 2.14 15.60
C ILE A 197 -4.73 2.45 14.97
N ASP A 198 -4.84 2.24 13.66
CA ASP A 198 -6.03 2.52 12.87
C ASP A 198 -6.99 1.32 12.79
N TYR A 199 -6.67 0.18 13.39
CA TYR A 199 -7.49 -1.02 13.26
C TYR A 199 -8.95 -0.81 13.67
N ILE A 200 -9.15 -0.24 14.86
CA ILE A 200 -10.49 -0.01 15.42
C ILE A 200 -11.21 1.11 14.68
N SER A 201 -10.50 2.19 14.32
CA SER A 201 -11.09 3.30 13.55
C SER A 201 -11.54 2.85 12.17
N ASN A 202 -10.73 2.05 11.47
CA ASN A 202 -11.02 1.51 10.16
C ASN A 202 -12.29 0.65 10.21
N ILE A 203 -12.42 -0.26 11.18
CA ILE A 203 -13.64 -1.06 11.38
C ILE A 203 -14.85 -0.17 11.65
N ARG A 204 -14.75 0.80 12.57
CA ARG A 204 -15.88 1.69 12.93
C ARG A 204 -16.36 2.49 11.72
N LEU A 205 -15.45 3.13 10.99
CA LEU A 205 -15.80 3.95 9.84
C LEU A 205 -16.32 3.10 8.68
N TYR A 206 -15.75 1.92 8.46
CA TYR A 206 -16.28 0.96 7.51
C TYR A 206 -17.70 0.51 7.89
N THR A 207 -17.98 0.23 9.17
CA THR A 207 -19.32 -0.14 9.62
C THR A 207 -20.34 0.99 9.43
N ILE A 208 -19.97 2.23 9.78
CA ILE A 208 -20.82 3.41 9.55
C ILE A 208 -21.14 3.55 8.05
N PHE A 209 -20.12 3.43 7.21
CA PHE A 209 -20.27 3.44 5.76
C PHE A 209 -21.24 2.35 5.28
N VAL A 210 -21.04 1.09 5.69
CA VAL A 210 -21.88 -0.03 5.26
C VAL A 210 -23.34 0.18 5.66
N LEU A 211 -23.60 0.59 6.90
CA LEU A 211 -24.96 0.85 7.37
C LEU A 211 -25.62 1.97 6.56
N PHE A 212 -24.92 3.09 6.38
CA PHE A 212 -25.44 4.22 5.60
C PHE A 212 -25.70 3.83 4.14
N PHE A 213 -24.78 3.10 3.52
CA PHE A 213 -24.88 2.64 2.13
C PHE A 213 -26.09 1.72 1.93
N TRP A 214 -26.30 0.73 2.82
CA TRP A 214 -27.45 -0.18 2.71
C TRP A 214 -28.78 0.52 2.94
N VAL A 215 -28.85 1.44 3.91
CA VAL A 215 -30.07 2.25 4.12
C VAL A 215 -30.41 3.04 2.87
N LEU A 216 -29.42 3.66 2.22
CA LEU A 216 -29.64 4.40 0.98
C LEU A 216 -30.04 3.49 -0.19
N ILE A 217 -29.44 2.31 -0.36
CA ILE A 217 -29.89 1.34 -1.37
C ILE A 217 -31.36 1.03 -1.14
N VAL A 218 -31.75 0.61 0.06
CA VAL A 218 -33.11 0.15 0.34
C VAL A 218 -34.11 1.27 0.11
N ILE A 219 -33.86 2.48 0.63
CA ILE A 219 -34.74 3.63 0.41
C ILE A 219 -34.85 3.97 -1.08
N THR A 220 -33.74 3.93 -1.81
CA THR A 220 -33.71 4.31 -3.24
C THR A 220 -34.44 3.28 -4.10
N LEU A 221 -34.18 1.99 -3.87
CA LEU A 221 -34.78 0.91 -4.67
C LEU A 221 -36.23 0.63 -4.30
N SER A 222 -36.63 0.82 -3.04
CA SER A 222 -38.03 0.67 -2.62
C SER A 222 -38.90 1.89 -2.93
N GLY A 223 -38.32 3.08 -2.94
CA GLY A 223 -39.08 4.33 -3.14
C GLY A 223 -39.32 4.70 -4.60
N GLU A 224 -38.66 4.01 -5.55
CA GLU A 224 -38.63 4.34 -7.00
C GLU A 224 -38.39 5.83 -7.30
N ASN A 225 -37.81 6.54 -6.33
CA ASN A 225 -37.65 7.98 -6.40
C ASN A 225 -36.37 8.30 -7.19
N GLN A 226 -36.55 8.91 -8.36
CA GLN A 226 -35.46 9.33 -9.23
C GLN A 226 -34.47 10.25 -8.49
N VAL A 227 -34.93 11.12 -7.59
CA VAL A 227 -34.05 12.00 -6.80
C VAL A 227 -33.12 11.20 -5.89
N SER A 228 -33.61 10.11 -5.29
CA SER A 228 -32.78 9.24 -4.44
C SER A 228 -31.71 8.51 -5.25
N LEU A 229 -32.01 8.12 -6.50
CA LEU A 229 -31.02 7.57 -7.43
C LEU A 229 -29.90 8.58 -7.73
N TRP A 230 -30.23 9.86 -7.90
CA TRP A 230 -29.20 10.92 -8.04
C TRP A 230 -28.28 11.01 -6.82
N TYR A 231 -28.85 10.96 -5.61
CA TYR A 231 -28.03 10.93 -4.39
C TYR A 231 -27.09 9.73 -4.33
N LEU A 232 -27.58 8.55 -4.73
CA LEU A 232 -26.80 7.32 -4.76
C LEU A 232 -25.63 7.38 -5.76
N TYR A 233 -25.75 8.08 -6.89
CA TYR A 233 -24.69 8.11 -7.91
C TYR A 233 -23.72 9.25 -7.81
N PHE A 234 -24.16 10.42 -7.37
CA PHE A 234 -23.30 11.59 -7.35
C PHE A 234 -22.74 11.85 -5.96
N TYR A 235 -23.56 11.74 -4.91
CA TYR A 235 -23.14 12.16 -3.57
C TYR A 235 -22.63 11.01 -2.69
N GLN A 236 -23.12 9.79 -2.88
CA GLN A 236 -22.62 8.63 -2.14
C GLN A 236 -21.14 8.30 -2.42
N PRO A 237 -20.67 8.29 -3.69
CA PRO A 237 -19.25 8.04 -3.97
C PRO A 237 -18.33 9.12 -3.39
N TRP A 238 -18.78 10.37 -3.44
CA TRP A 238 -18.10 11.52 -2.82
C TRP A 238 -17.96 11.34 -1.31
N PHE A 239 -19.06 11.06 -0.62
CA PHE A 239 -19.07 10.86 0.83
C PHE A 239 -18.15 9.72 1.25
N MET A 240 -18.20 8.61 0.51
CA MET A 240 -17.34 7.45 0.71
C MET A 240 -15.85 7.81 0.58
N LEU A 241 -15.49 8.49 -0.52
CA LEU A 241 -14.13 8.92 -0.79
C LEU A 241 -13.60 9.85 0.30
N VAL A 242 -14.41 10.84 0.73
CA VAL A 242 -14.04 11.79 1.79
C VAL A 242 -13.79 11.06 3.10
N ILE A 243 -14.71 10.19 3.54
CA ILE A 243 -14.58 9.48 4.82
C ILE A 243 -13.34 8.60 4.83
N PHE A 244 -13.14 7.77 3.81
CA PHE A 244 -11.98 6.89 3.77
C PHE A 244 -10.68 7.68 3.58
N SER A 245 -10.70 8.80 2.87
CA SER A 245 -9.52 9.67 2.75
C SER A 245 -9.13 10.28 4.10
N LEU A 246 -10.11 10.77 4.87
CA LEU A 246 -9.87 11.32 6.20
C LEU A 246 -9.30 10.25 7.14
N GLU A 247 -9.89 9.07 7.14
CA GLU A 247 -9.47 7.93 7.96
C GLU A 247 -8.03 7.50 7.67
N ASN A 248 -7.67 7.38 6.39
CA ASN A 248 -6.37 6.86 5.99
C ASN A 248 -5.25 7.91 6.04
N PHE A 249 -5.57 9.18 5.74
CA PHE A 249 -4.54 10.18 5.43
C PHE A 249 -4.55 11.43 6.33
N ALA A 250 -5.66 11.81 6.99
CA ALA A 250 -5.72 13.10 7.68
C ALA A 250 -4.65 13.23 8.78
N PHE A 251 -4.56 12.24 9.67
CA PHE A 251 -3.55 12.25 10.74
C PHE A 251 -2.13 12.07 10.22
N LEU A 252 -1.96 11.33 9.12
CA LEU A 252 -0.67 11.14 8.47
C LEU A 252 -0.16 12.47 7.90
N VAL A 253 -0.99 13.19 7.15
CA VAL A 253 -0.66 14.50 6.59
C VAL A 253 -0.37 15.51 7.70
N ALA A 254 -1.22 15.58 8.73
CA ALA A 254 -1.04 16.48 9.86
C ALA A 254 0.30 16.26 10.57
N ARG A 255 0.68 15.00 10.80
CA ARG A 255 1.95 14.65 11.46
C ARG A 255 3.17 14.99 10.62
N VAL A 256 3.19 14.58 9.36
CA VAL A 256 4.34 14.80 8.48
C VAL A 256 4.53 16.30 8.22
N LEU A 257 3.45 17.04 7.92
CA LEU A 257 3.54 18.48 7.71
C LEU A 257 3.90 19.22 9.00
N GLY A 258 3.34 18.83 10.15
CA GLY A 258 3.69 19.41 11.45
C GLY A 258 5.19 19.33 11.71
N ARG A 259 5.78 18.14 11.51
CA ARG A 259 7.23 17.93 11.65
C ARG A 259 8.05 18.75 10.65
N LYS A 260 7.63 18.81 9.38
CA LYS A 260 8.41 19.45 8.31
C LYS A 260 8.33 20.97 8.31
N TRP A 261 7.19 21.54 8.72
CA TRP A 261 6.93 22.98 8.60
C TRP A 261 6.90 23.70 9.94
N GLY A 262 6.39 23.05 10.99
CA GLY A 262 6.27 23.66 12.31
C GLY A 262 7.50 23.49 13.20
N GLY A 263 8.39 22.53 12.88
CA GLY A 263 9.48 22.12 13.78
C GLY A 263 8.99 21.45 15.07
N GLU A 264 7.68 21.40 15.29
CA GLU A 264 7.01 20.75 16.42
C GLU A 264 6.52 19.35 16.02
N ASN A 265 6.64 18.40 16.96
CA ASN A 265 6.09 17.06 16.80
C ASN A 265 4.58 17.06 17.06
N ALA A 266 3.81 17.68 16.16
CA ALA A 266 2.35 17.53 16.15
C ALA A 266 2.00 16.03 16.14
N LEU A 267 1.18 15.60 17.12
CA LEU A 267 0.85 14.18 17.35
C LEU A 267 2.04 13.29 17.73
N GLY A 268 3.10 13.85 18.34
CA GLY A 268 4.31 13.13 18.77
C GLY A 268 4.03 11.95 19.72
N GLY A 269 3.09 12.12 20.65
CA GLY A 269 2.69 11.08 21.60
C GLY A 269 1.79 9.96 21.03
N ILE A 270 1.41 10.03 19.74
CA ILE A 270 0.55 9.03 19.09
C ILE A 270 1.41 8.17 18.18
N ASP A 271 1.31 6.84 18.24
CA ASP A 271 2.07 5.98 17.32
C ASP A 271 1.41 5.86 15.93
N MET A 272 1.79 6.73 15.00
CA MET A 272 1.25 6.71 13.63
C MET A 272 1.90 5.69 12.69
N VAL A 273 2.99 5.07 13.12
CA VAL A 273 3.77 4.11 12.31
C VAL A 273 3.28 2.69 12.57
N GLY A 274 2.95 2.38 13.83
CA GLY A 274 2.51 1.07 14.29
C GLY A 274 3.68 0.15 14.61
N GLU A 275 3.52 -0.66 15.66
CA GLU A 275 4.53 -1.62 16.13
C GLU A 275 4.91 -2.64 15.06
N HIS A 276 3.95 -3.07 14.23
CA HIS A 276 4.21 -3.99 13.13
C HIS A 276 5.20 -3.44 12.10
N TYR A 277 5.04 -2.17 11.68
CA TYR A 277 5.97 -1.58 10.72
C TYR A 277 7.36 -1.44 11.32
N ARG A 278 7.48 -1.08 12.60
CA ARG A 278 8.80 -1.00 13.27
C ARG A 278 9.45 -2.37 13.39
N GLU A 279 8.68 -3.40 13.72
CA GLU A 279 9.19 -4.77 13.73
C GLU A 279 9.62 -5.21 12.32
N SER A 280 8.79 -4.95 11.30
CA SER A 280 9.13 -5.26 9.90
C SER A 280 10.36 -4.48 9.43
N GLU A 281 10.44 -3.18 9.71
CA GLU A 281 11.58 -2.33 9.37
C GLU A 281 12.82 -2.77 10.14
N SER A 282 12.71 -3.12 11.43
CA SER A 282 13.82 -3.70 12.21
C SER A 282 14.27 -5.07 11.71
N ARG A 283 13.36 -5.88 11.17
CA ARG A 283 13.66 -7.15 10.49
C ARG A 283 14.24 -6.94 9.08
N ASN A 284 13.90 -5.81 8.46
CA ASN A 284 14.36 -5.39 7.14
C ASN A 284 15.57 -4.46 7.20
N LYS A 285 16.07 -4.11 8.40
CA LYS A 285 17.37 -3.46 8.55
C LYS A 285 18.39 -4.38 7.92
N GLY A 286 19.12 -3.85 6.94
CA GLY A 286 20.13 -4.63 6.24
C GLY A 286 21.14 -5.18 7.25
N VAL A 287 21.75 -6.33 6.92
CA VAL A 287 22.83 -6.92 7.74
C VAL A 287 23.89 -5.87 8.07
N GLU A 288 24.23 -5.00 7.12
CA GLU A 288 25.15 -3.88 7.32
C GLU A 288 24.72 -2.92 8.45
N GLU A 289 23.46 -2.48 8.45
CA GLU A 289 22.94 -1.55 9.45
C GLU A 289 22.92 -2.17 10.85
N LEU A 290 22.52 -3.44 10.95
CA LEU A 290 22.52 -4.18 12.21
C LEU A 290 23.93 -4.47 12.71
N LEU A 291 24.90 -4.68 11.82
CA LEU A 291 26.31 -4.83 12.20
C LEU A 291 26.95 -3.47 12.55
N GLY A 292 26.40 -2.35 12.08
CA GLY A 292 26.84 -1.01 12.42
C GLY A 292 26.68 -0.68 13.91
N VAL A 293 25.61 -1.18 14.55
CA VAL A 293 25.32 -0.98 15.97
C VAL A 293 26.03 -2.03 16.82
N GLU A 294 26.84 -1.60 17.81
CA GLU A 294 27.69 -2.49 18.61
C GLU A 294 26.90 -3.59 19.35
N HIS A 295 25.73 -3.24 19.90
CA HIS A 295 24.92 -4.18 20.66
C HIS A 295 24.31 -5.27 19.78
N THR A 296 23.72 -4.91 18.64
CA THR A 296 23.15 -5.87 17.67
C THR A 296 24.24 -6.70 17.00
N ARG A 297 25.41 -6.12 16.73
CA ARG A 297 26.59 -6.86 16.26
C ARG A 297 26.93 -8.02 17.20
N LYS A 298 27.00 -7.78 18.52
CA LYS A 298 27.29 -8.82 19.51
C LYS A 298 26.24 -9.93 19.50
N ILE A 299 24.96 -9.57 19.37
CA ILE A 299 23.87 -10.55 19.30
C ILE A 299 23.99 -11.40 18.02
N ILE A 300 24.20 -10.77 16.86
CA ILE A 300 24.37 -11.47 15.59
C ILE A 300 25.58 -12.41 15.66
N GLN A 301 26.71 -11.96 16.19
CA GLN A 301 27.90 -12.80 16.38
C GLN A 301 27.64 -13.98 17.34
N GLN A 302 26.91 -13.77 18.44
CA GLN A 302 26.56 -14.85 19.37
C GLN A 302 25.69 -15.92 18.69
N VAL A 303 24.68 -15.51 17.92
CA VAL A 303 23.82 -16.44 17.20
C VAL A 303 24.60 -17.16 16.10
N ALA A 304 25.45 -16.44 15.35
CA ALA A 304 26.28 -17.04 14.33
C ALA A 304 27.26 -18.07 14.90
N ARG A 305 27.84 -17.83 16.09
CA ARG A 305 28.66 -18.81 16.83
C ARG A 305 27.87 -20.07 17.20
N GLN A 306 26.64 -19.91 17.67
CA GLN A 306 25.77 -21.05 18.00
C GLN A 306 25.40 -21.87 16.76
N GLN A 307 25.31 -21.22 15.60
CA GLN A 307 25.05 -21.86 14.31
C GLN A 307 26.33 -22.32 13.58
N LEU A 308 27.52 -22.11 14.18
CA LEU A 308 28.81 -22.43 13.56
C LEU A 308 29.02 -21.76 12.19
N CYS A 309 28.56 -20.50 12.05
CA CYS A 309 28.65 -19.71 10.82
C CYS A 309 29.21 -18.29 11.07
N GLU A 310 29.92 -18.11 12.19
CA GLU A 310 30.49 -16.85 12.67
C GLU A 310 31.48 -16.19 11.69
N GLU A 311 32.16 -16.99 10.86
CA GLU A 311 33.09 -16.52 9.85
C GLU A 311 32.44 -15.58 8.83
N ASN A 312 31.17 -15.83 8.49
CA ASN A 312 30.40 -14.98 7.58
C ASN A 312 30.16 -13.58 8.17
N VAL A 313 29.86 -13.53 9.47
CA VAL A 313 29.60 -12.28 10.19
C VAL A 313 30.90 -11.53 10.45
N ASP A 314 31.95 -12.24 10.90
CA ASP A 314 33.28 -11.68 11.14
C ASP A 314 33.88 -11.09 9.86
N PHE A 315 33.69 -11.73 8.70
CA PHE A 315 34.09 -11.21 7.41
C PHE A 315 33.41 -9.88 7.07
N LEU A 316 32.08 -9.79 7.22
CA LEU A 316 31.35 -8.55 6.95
C LEU A 316 31.83 -7.42 7.87
N ILE A 317 32.04 -7.70 9.16
CA ILE A 317 32.57 -6.73 10.12
C ILE A 317 33.97 -6.24 9.69
N ALA A 318 34.85 -7.16 9.29
CA ALA A 318 36.21 -6.81 8.86
C ALA A 318 36.21 -5.94 7.59
N VAL A 319 35.37 -6.26 6.60
CA VAL A 319 35.23 -5.48 5.37
C VAL A 319 34.64 -4.09 5.64
N TYR A 320 33.61 -3.99 6.48
CA TYR A 320 33.04 -2.68 6.83
C TYR A 320 34.03 -1.79 7.59
N ALA A 321 34.82 -2.37 8.51
CA ALA A 321 35.90 -1.65 9.19
C ALA A 321 36.99 -1.18 8.20
N CYS A 322 37.33 -2.03 7.22
CA CYS A 322 38.27 -1.69 6.16
C CYS A 322 37.75 -0.50 5.31
N ASN A 323 36.48 -0.52 4.90
CA ASN A 323 35.85 0.54 4.10
C ASN A 323 35.75 1.90 4.83
N GLN A 324 35.72 1.90 6.17
CA GLN A 324 35.74 3.11 6.98
C GLN A 324 37.13 3.76 7.05
N THR A 325 38.20 3.00 6.78
CA THR A 325 39.58 3.49 6.85
C THR A 325 40.01 3.96 5.45
N LYS A 326 40.06 5.27 5.20
CA LYS A 326 40.44 5.83 3.90
C LYS A 326 41.75 6.64 3.98
N PRO A 327 42.79 6.31 3.18
CA PRO A 327 42.90 5.13 2.32
C PRO A 327 43.07 3.84 3.15
N ALA A 328 42.56 2.72 2.63
CA ALA A 328 42.71 1.44 3.32
C ALA A 328 44.16 0.94 3.21
N SER A 329 44.64 0.28 4.25
CA SER A 329 45.95 -0.36 4.19
C SER A 329 45.88 -1.59 3.28
N ILE A 330 46.79 -1.69 2.31
CA ILE A 330 46.98 -2.89 1.47
C ILE A 330 47.14 -4.13 2.37
N SER A 331 47.88 -4.00 3.49
CA SER A 331 48.05 -5.10 4.45
C SER A 331 46.74 -5.56 5.09
N MET A 332 45.78 -4.67 5.32
CA MET A 332 44.47 -5.00 5.87
C MET A 332 43.63 -5.76 4.84
N VAL A 333 43.64 -5.33 3.57
CA VAL A 333 42.93 -6.03 2.49
C VAL A 333 43.47 -7.45 2.29
N HIS A 334 44.80 -7.61 2.25
CA HIS A 334 45.42 -8.92 2.15
C HIS A 334 45.17 -9.79 3.40
N SER A 335 45.18 -9.20 4.60
CA SER A 335 44.86 -9.93 5.83
C SER A 335 43.42 -10.45 5.83
N ILE A 336 42.45 -9.67 5.33
CA ILE A 336 41.06 -10.12 5.18
C ILE A 336 40.99 -11.25 4.15
N ALA A 337 41.69 -11.13 3.03
CA ALA A 337 41.72 -12.16 2.00
C ALA A 337 42.31 -13.48 2.54
N SER A 338 43.44 -13.44 3.22
CA SER A 338 44.08 -14.63 3.78
C SER A 338 43.24 -15.29 4.88
N GLN A 339 42.54 -14.47 5.67
CA GLN A 339 41.75 -14.96 6.79
C GLN A 339 40.38 -15.51 6.38
N PHE A 340 39.75 -15.00 5.31
CA PHE A 340 38.36 -15.35 5.00
C PHE A 340 38.15 -15.92 3.59
N LEU A 341 39.02 -15.63 2.62
CA LEU A 341 38.81 -16.00 1.21
C LEU A 341 39.71 -17.14 0.73
N GLU A 342 40.90 -17.31 1.31
CA GLU A 342 41.80 -18.41 0.93
C GLU A 342 41.22 -19.77 1.36
N SER A 343 41.27 -20.75 0.46
CA SER A 343 40.77 -22.12 0.69
C SER A 343 41.54 -22.89 1.78
N SER A 344 42.69 -22.38 2.19
CA SER A 344 43.49 -22.91 3.30
C SER A 344 43.12 -22.28 4.65
N SER A 345 42.22 -21.30 4.67
CA SER A 345 41.88 -20.60 5.90
C SER A 345 40.98 -21.45 6.81
N PRO A 346 41.26 -21.53 8.12
CA PRO A 346 40.34 -22.13 9.09
C PRO A 346 39.04 -21.33 9.26
N LYS A 347 38.97 -20.09 8.74
CA LYS A 347 37.78 -19.22 8.75
C LYS A 347 37.28 -18.92 7.33
N GLU A 348 37.50 -19.85 6.40
CA GLU A 348 37.03 -19.73 5.03
C GLU A 348 35.50 -19.52 4.99
N ILE A 349 35.06 -18.44 4.34
CA ILE A 349 33.63 -18.13 4.21
C ILE A 349 32.98 -18.95 3.10
N ASN A 350 31.72 -19.31 3.31
CA ASN A 350 30.97 -20.16 2.38
C ASN A 350 30.47 -19.36 1.15
N ILE A 351 31.34 -19.19 0.16
CA ILE A 351 31.05 -18.57 -1.14
C ILE A 351 31.39 -19.51 -2.30
N THR A 352 30.84 -19.25 -3.49
CA THR A 352 31.13 -20.09 -4.67
C THR A 352 32.57 -19.88 -5.14
N GLY A 353 33.20 -20.93 -5.70
CA GLY A 353 34.57 -20.84 -6.24
C GLY A 353 34.73 -19.71 -7.26
N SER A 354 33.75 -19.51 -8.16
CA SER A 354 33.76 -18.39 -9.11
C SER A 354 33.74 -17.01 -8.44
N CYS A 355 33.02 -16.85 -7.33
CA CYS A 355 32.99 -15.61 -6.56
C CYS A 355 34.32 -15.35 -5.86
N ARG A 356 34.91 -16.40 -5.28
CA ARG A 356 36.22 -16.37 -4.62
C ARG A 356 37.33 -15.98 -5.59
N ASP A 357 37.45 -16.67 -6.72
CA ASP A 357 38.46 -16.40 -7.74
C ASP A 357 38.35 -14.97 -8.27
N ARG A 358 37.12 -14.48 -8.47
CA ARG A 358 36.87 -13.11 -8.91
C ARG A 358 37.33 -12.08 -7.87
N THR A 359 37.04 -12.34 -6.60
CA THR A 359 37.40 -11.45 -5.48
C THR A 359 38.92 -11.45 -5.28
N LEU A 360 39.57 -12.61 -5.29
CA LEU A 360 41.03 -12.72 -5.16
C LEU A 360 41.75 -12.05 -6.34
N LYS A 361 41.26 -12.21 -7.58
CA LYS A 361 41.81 -11.51 -8.75
C LYS A 361 41.69 -9.99 -8.63
N ALA A 362 40.58 -9.49 -8.09
CA ALA A 362 40.41 -8.05 -7.85
C ALA A 362 41.41 -7.53 -6.81
N ILE A 363 41.68 -8.31 -5.76
CA ILE A 363 42.64 -7.97 -4.70
C ILE A 363 44.10 -8.04 -5.19
N GLN A 364 44.42 -8.90 -6.15
CA GLN A 364 45.78 -9.09 -6.70
C GLN A 364 46.17 -8.04 -7.76
N SER A 365 45.34 -7.05 -8.05
CA SER A 365 45.68 -6.00 -9.02
C SER A 365 46.85 -5.14 -8.54
N GLU A 366 47.86 -4.94 -9.39
CA GLU A 366 49.09 -4.20 -9.06
C GLU A 366 48.92 -2.66 -9.04
N ASP A 367 47.72 -2.12 -9.30
CA ASP A 367 47.50 -0.67 -9.35
C ASP A 367 47.31 -0.08 -7.92
N PRO A 368 48.23 0.79 -7.44
CA PRO A 368 48.12 1.42 -6.13
C PRO A 368 46.88 2.32 -5.97
N MET A 369 46.32 2.83 -7.07
CA MET A 369 45.08 3.62 -7.05
C MET A 369 43.83 2.77 -6.78
N HIS A 370 43.94 1.45 -6.90
CA HIS A 370 42.83 0.50 -6.71
C HIS A 370 42.41 0.35 -5.24
N TYR A 371 43.28 0.69 -4.29
CA TYR A 371 43.00 0.62 -2.85
C TYR A 371 42.46 1.94 -2.26
N LYS A 372 42.25 2.96 -3.10
CA LYS A 372 41.60 4.21 -2.69
C LYS A 372 40.13 3.99 -2.30
N ASP A 373 39.51 2.96 -2.88
CA ASP A 373 38.18 2.49 -2.53
C ASP A 373 38.20 0.96 -2.45
N THR A 374 37.99 0.41 -1.25
CA THR A 374 38.00 -1.04 -1.00
C THR A 374 36.65 -1.69 -1.24
N GLU A 375 35.59 -0.91 -1.38
CA GLU A 375 34.24 -1.42 -1.60
C GLU A 375 34.13 -2.28 -2.88
N PRO A 376 34.71 -1.87 -4.04
CA PRO A 376 34.69 -2.67 -5.26
C PRO A 376 35.44 -4.00 -5.13
N LEU A 377 36.50 -4.06 -4.30
CA LEU A 377 37.37 -5.23 -4.16
C LEU A 377 36.61 -6.42 -3.57
N PHE A 378 35.77 -6.18 -2.56
CA PHE A 378 35.03 -7.22 -1.85
C PHE A 378 33.56 -7.35 -2.27
N ARG A 379 33.06 -6.49 -3.17
CA ARG A 379 31.64 -6.38 -3.52
C ARG A 379 30.95 -7.72 -3.81
N ALA A 380 31.59 -8.59 -4.58
CA ALA A 380 31.02 -9.89 -4.95
C ALA A 380 30.89 -10.83 -3.74
N ALA A 381 31.95 -10.94 -2.93
CA ALA A 381 31.95 -11.76 -1.72
C ALA A 381 30.96 -11.20 -0.68
N VAL A 382 30.96 -9.89 -0.46
CA VAL A 382 30.04 -9.19 0.47
C VAL A 382 28.59 -9.45 0.09
N ALA A 383 28.22 -9.32 -1.19
CA ALA A 383 26.85 -9.59 -1.64
C ALA A 383 26.39 -11.04 -1.34
N GLN A 384 27.25 -12.02 -1.58
CA GLN A 384 26.92 -13.43 -1.34
C GLN A 384 26.85 -13.76 0.15
N VAL A 385 27.79 -13.25 0.95
CA VAL A 385 27.80 -13.46 2.40
C VAL A 385 26.63 -12.73 3.07
N MET A 386 26.30 -11.51 2.66
CA MET A 386 25.12 -10.80 3.14
C MET A 386 23.84 -11.60 2.89
N LYS A 387 23.71 -12.21 1.70
CA LYS A 387 22.60 -13.10 1.41
C LYS A 387 22.57 -14.29 2.37
N ASN A 388 23.70 -14.97 2.58
CA ASN A 388 23.78 -16.11 3.50
C ASN A 388 23.40 -15.73 4.94
N VAL A 389 23.92 -14.61 5.47
CA VAL A 389 23.60 -14.11 6.81
C VAL A 389 22.13 -13.73 6.90
N SER A 390 21.59 -13.07 5.88
CA SER A 390 20.18 -12.66 5.85
C SER A 390 19.21 -13.84 5.81
N THR A 391 19.53 -14.86 5.02
CA THR A 391 18.65 -16.02 4.84
C THR A 391 18.76 -17.02 5.99
N ASN A 392 19.96 -17.22 6.55
CA ASN A 392 20.20 -18.34 7.46
C ASN A 392 20.41 -17.91 8.93
N CYS A 393 21.03 -16.75 9.17
CA CYS A 393 21.40 -16.32 10.52
C CYS A 393 20.37 -15.33 11.12
N LEU A 394 20.00 -14.29 10.36
CA LEU A 394 19.08 -13.25 10.83
C LEU A 394 17.72 -13.76 11.34
N PRO A 395 17.07 -14.80 10.74
CA PRO A 395 15.81 -15.29 11.26
C PRO A 395 15.88 -15.75 12.72
N ASP A 396 17.00 -16.34 13.14
CA ASP A 396 17.19 -16.79 14.52
C ASP A 396 17.69 -15.67 15.43
N VAL A 397 18.44 -14.69 14.90
CA VAL A 397 18.72 -13.43 15.59
C VAL A 397 17.41 -12.77 16.00
N TYR A 398 16.45 -12.65 15.09
CA TYR A 398 15.15 -12.04 15.39
C TYR A 398 14.30 -12.84 16.38
N LYS A 399 14.53 -14.15 16.51
CA LYS A 399 13.88 -14.99 17.52
C LYS A 399 14.57 -14.92 18.89
N SER A 400 15.85 -14.56 18.94
CA SER A 400 16.67 -14.55 20.17
C SER A 400 16.09 -13.61 21.24
N LYS A 401 16.28 -14.00 22.51
CA LYS A 401 15.80 -13.22 23.65
C LYS A 401 16.56 -11.90 23.76
N GLU A 402 17.86 -11.93 23.49
CA GLU A 402 18.72 -10.75 23.51
C GLU A 402 18.30 -9.72 22.46
N TYR A 403 18.02 -10.14 21.22
CA TYR A 403 17.53 -9.23 20.18
C TYR A 403 16.18 -8.62 20.53
N LYS A 404 15.23 -9.44 21.00
CA LYS A 404 13.91 -8.95 21.42
C LYS A 404 14.04 -7.93 22.56
N LYS A 405 14.92 -8.18 23.53
CA LYS A 405 15.18 -7.24 24.62
C LYS A 405 15.79 -5.93 24.11
N TRP A 406 16.78 -6.01 23.22
CA TRP A 406 17.36 -4.83 22.58
C TRP A 406 16.32 -4.05 21.77
N ALA A 407 15.54 -4.71 20.92
CA ALA A 407 14.50 -4.09 20.11
C ALA A 407 13.43 -3.39 20.97
N LEU A 408 13.08 -3.97 22.13
CA LEU A 408 12.19 -3.34 23.11
C LEU A 408 12.80 -2.10 23.78
N LEU A 409 14.10 -2.14 24.11
CA LEU A 409 14.82 -0.99 24.67
C LEU A 409 15.00 0.12 23.63
N GLU A 410 15.35 -0.23 22.40
CA GLU A 410 15.46 0.70 21.29
C GLU A 410 14.10 1.32 20.97
N LYS A 411 13.02 0.52 21.01
CA LYS A 411 11.64 1.00 20.94
C LYS A 411 11.34 2.02 22.03
N LYS A 412 11.79 1.79 23.26
CA LYS A 412 11.62 2.71 24.39
C LYS A 412 12.44 3.99 24.19
N ASN A 413 13.71 3.88 23.81
CA ASN A 413 14.60 5.01 23.57
C ASN A 413 14.11 5.89 22.42
N MET A 414 13.60 5.30 21.33
CA MET A 414 12.96 6.07 20.27
C MET A 414 11.74 6.82 20.81
N LEU A 415 10.90 6.21 21.64
CA LEU A 415 9.73 6.87 22.23
C LEU A 415 10.09 7.94 23.29
N GLU A 416 11.27 7.88 23.90
CA GLU A 416 11.73 8.86 24.91
C GLU A 416 12.62 9.98 24.30
N CYS A 417 13.17 9.77 23.11
CA CYS A 417 13.91 10.79 22.34
C CYS A 417 12.99 11.62 21.41
N TYR A 418 11.69 11.32 21.38
CA TYR A 418 10.62 12.10 20.75
C TYR A 418 9.66 12.62 21.80
#